data_AF-A0A919VQE1-F1
#
_entry.id   AF-A0A919VQE1-F1
#
_cell.length_a   1.000
_cell.length_b   1.000
_cell.length_c   1.000
_cell.angle_alpha   90.00
_cell.angle_beta   90.00
_cell.angle_gamma   90.00
#
_symmetry.space_group_name_H-M   'P 1'
#
loop_
_entity.id
_entity.type
_entity.pdbx_description
1 polymer ?
#
loop_
_entity_poly.entity_id
_entity_poly.type
_entity_poly.pdbx_seq_one_letter_code
_entity_poly.pdbx_strand_id
1 'polypeptide(L)'
;MSIFETVLVYAVIPFAVIAVVAALVFAGGKRNLPDRRYRPGRPYDFKPIWFLASPRQVGHPATVTAPALPAGVLEDSSGQPSRPAPVGGASDRW
;
A
#
# COMPACT_ATOMS: atom_id res chain seq x y z
N MET A 1 -3.25 22.55 -49.08
CA MET A 1 -3.82 22.47 -47.73
C MET A 1 -5.32 22.46 -47.79
N SER A 2 -5.92 21.28 -47.65
CA SER A 2 -7.38 21.12 -47.52
C SER A 2 -7.81 21.14 -46.05
N ILE A 3 -9.08 21.43 -45.78
CA ILE A 3 -9.62 21.41 -44.40
C ILE A 3 -9.41 20.03 -43.75
N PHE A 4 -9.61 18.96 -44.52
CA PHE A 4 -9.37 17.58 -44.05
C PHE A 4 -7.90 17.36 -43.67
N GLU A 5 -6.97 17.85 -44.49
CA GLU A 5 -5.53 17.74 -44.25
C GLU A 5 -5.13 18.51 -42.98
N THR A 6 -5.65 19.73 -42.78
CA THR A 6 -5.42 20.52 -41.58
C THR A 6 -5.93 19.81 -40.32
N VAL A 7 -7.16 19.28 -40.34
CA VAL A 7 -7.72 18.56 -39.19
C VAL A 7 -6.95 17.28 -38.88
N LEU A 8 -6.60 16.51 -39.92
CA LEU A 8 -5.84 15.27 -39.76
C LEU A 8 -4.49 15.55 -39.08
N VAL A 9 -3.75 16.53 -39.58
CA VAL A 9 -2.38 16.82 -39.13
C VAL A 9 -2.36 17.47 -37.75
N TYR A 10 -3.23 18.44 -37.50
CA TYR A 10 -3.15 19.26 -36.28
C TYR A 10 -4.03 18.79 -35.12
N ALA A 11 -5.01 17.92 -35.36
CA ALA A 11 -5.88 17.41 -34.30
C ALA A 11 -5.79 15.88 -34.16
N VAL A 12 -5.99 15.15 -35.25
CA VAL A 12 -6.11 13.68 -35.20
C VAL A 12 -4.77 13.02 -34.86
N ILE A 13 -3.69 13.39 -35.54
CA ILE A 13 -2.36 12.81 -35.29
C ILE A 13 -1.90 13.08 -33.83
N PRO A 14 -1.93 14.32 -33.30
CA PRO A 14 -1.56 14.56 -31.91
C PRO A 14 -2.41 13.79 -30.91
N PHE A 15 -3.73 13.74 -31.13
CA PHE A 15 -4.64 12.98 -30.26
C PHE A 15 -4.33 11.48 -30.28
N ALA A 16 -4.06 10.91 -31.46
CA ALA A 16 -3.67 9.52 -31.61
C ALA A 16 -2.36 9.22 -30.85
N VAL A 17 -1.37 10.10 -30.94
CA VAL A 17 -0.11 9.97 -30.18
C VAL A 17 -0.37 9.96 -28.68
N ILE A 18 -1.16 10.91 -28.17
CA ILE A 18 -1.53 10.96 -26.73
C ILE A 18 -2.26 9.68 -26.31
N ALA A 19 -3.21 9.22 -27.11
CA ALA A 19 -3.98 8.01 -26.83
C ALA A 19 -3.07 6.76 -26.78
N VAL A 20 -2.11 6.63 -27.70
CA VAL A 20 -1.14 5.54 -27.70
C VAL A 20 -0.26 5.58 -26.45
N VAL A 21 0.29 6.75 -26.10
CA VAL A 21 1.10 6.90 -24.89
C VAL A 21 0.29 6.57 -23.64
N ALA A 22 -0.93 7.08 -23.52
CA ALA A 22 -1.81 6.78 -22.41
C ALA A 22 -2.11 5.27 -22.33
N ALA A 23 -2.44 4.64 -23.45
CA ALA A 23 -2.69 3.21 -23.50
C ALA A 23 -1.48 2.39 -23.03
N LEU A 24 -0.27 2.76 -23.45
CA LEU A 24 0.97 2.10 -23.01
C LEU A 24 1.20 2.26 -21.50
N VAL A 25 1.02 3.47 -20.96
CA VAL A 25 1.15 3.74 -19.52
C VAL A 25 0.16 2.90 -18.71
N PHE A 26 -1.11 2.86 -19.12
CA PHE A 26 -2.15 2.13 -18.38
C PHE A 26 -2.12 0.61 -18.60
N ALA A 27 -1.60 0.13 -19.74
CA ALA A 27 -1.46 -1.30 -20.01
C ALA A 27 -0.43 -1.98 -19.08
N GLY A 28 0.65 -1.28 -18.70
CA GLY A 28 1.68 -1.82 -17.81
C GLY A 28 1.28 -1.89 -16.33
N GLY A 29 0.45 -0.94 -15.88
CA GLY A 29 0.18 -0.74 -14.44
C GLY A 29 -0.73 -1.77 -13.76
N LYS A 30 -1.42 -2.66 -14.50
CA LYS A 30 -2.36 -3.62 -13.88
C LYS A 30 -1.86 -5.05 -13.82
N ARG A 31 -0.90 -5.42 -14.68
CA ARG A 31 -0.50 -6.83 -14.83
C ARG A 31 0.52 -7.29 -13.78
N ASN A 32 1.29 -6.35 -13.20
CA ASN A 32 2.41 -6.68 -12.32
C ASN A 32 2.30 -6.06 -10.92
N LEU A 33 1.19 -5.40 -10.58
CA LEU A 33 1.01 -4.92 -9.20
C LEU A 33 0.62 -6.11 -8.33
N PRO A 34 1.40 -6.46 -7.29
CA PRO A 34 0.97 -7.44 -6.30
C PRO A 34 -0.36 -6.96 -5.72
N ASP A 35 -1.26 -7.91 -5.40
CA ASP A 35 -2.54 -7.59 -4.77
C ASP A 35 -2.24 -6.68 -3.58
N ARG A 36 -2.76 -5.44 -3.60
CA ARG A 36 -2.48 -4.47 -2.54
C ARG A 36 -3.08 -4.92 -1.21
N ARG A 37 -3.93 -5.94 -1.23
CA ARG A 37 -4.60 -6.49 -0.08
C ARG A 37 -4.10 -7.91 0.16
N TYR A 38 -3.62 -8.16 1.37
CA TYR A 38 -3.34 -9.52 1.79
C TYR A 38 -4.65 -10.33 1.76
N ARG A 39 -4.57 -11.54 1.22
CA ARG A 39 -5.63 -12.53 1.29
C ARG A 39 -5.16 -13.67 2.19
N PRO A 40 -5.98 -14.08 3.17
CA PRO A 40 -5.76 -15.33 3.90
C PRO A 40 -5.51 -16.49 2.93
N GLY A 41 -4.73 -17.48 3.35
CA GLY A 41 -4.38 -18.63 2.50
C GLY A 41 -3.37 -18.38 1.38
N ARG A 42 -3.01 -17.12 1.08
CA ARG A 42 -1.92 -16.78 0.14
C ARG A 42 -0.60 -16.57 0.89
N PRO A 43 0.55 -16.90 0.28
CA PRO A 43 1.87 -16.53 0.80
C PRO A 43 1.97 -15.02 1.05
N TYR A 44 2.63 -14.64 2.15
CA TYR A 44 2.83 -13.24 2.51
C TYR A 44 4.08 -12.70 1.82
N ASP A 45 3.88 -12.07 0.65
CA ASP A 45 4.97 -11.48 -0.16
C ASP A 45 5.15 -9.97 0.08
N PHE A 46 4.48 -9.41 1.08
CA PHE A 46 4.60 -7.99 1.42
C PHE A 46 5.89 -7.72 2.20
N LYS A 47 6.47 -6.53 2.01
CA LYS A 47 7.60 -6.09 2.83
C LYS A 47 7.18 -6.05 4.32
N PRO A 48 8.03 -6.50 5.26
CA PRO A 48 7.74 -6.39 6.68
C PRO A 48 7.67 -4.92 7.08
N ILE A 49 6.58 -4.55 7.77
CA ILE A 49 6.33 -3.19 8.25
C ILE A 49 5.88 -3.32 9.71
N TRP A 50 6.46 -2.50 10.58
CA TRP A 50 6.06 -2.38 11.98
C TRP A 50 5.24 -1.11 12.15
N PHE A 51 4.00 -1.28 12.62
CA PHE A 51 3.16 -0.16 12.99
C PHE A 51 3.49 0.23 14.44
N LEU A 52 3.99 1.46 14.61
CA LEU A 52 4.27 2.02 15.92
C LEU A 52 3.02 2.74 16.43
N ALA A 53 2.64 2.51 17.68
CA ALA A 53 1.46 3.16 18.29
C ALA A 53 1.58 4.69 18.32
N SER A 54 2.80 5.21 18.48
CA SER A 54 3.08 6.65 18.40
C SER A 54 4.43 6.90 17.70
N PRO A 55 4.44 7.00 16.36
CA PRO A 55 5.68 7.12 15.58
C PRO A 55 6.56 8.31 16.00
N ARG A 56 5.93 9.40 16.47
CA ARG A 56 6.64 10.60 16.93
C ARG A 56 7.43 10.37 18.23
N GLN A 57 6.99 9.46 19.08
CA GLN A 57 7.63 9.16 20.37
C GLN A 57 8.84 8.22 20.21
N VAL A 58 8.86 7.41 19.14
CA VAL A 58 9.89 6.38 18.90
C VAL A 58 10.93 6.78 17.85
N GLY A 59 10.73 7.92 17.17
CA GLY A 59 11.60 8.38 16.07
C GLY A 59 12.83 9.19 16.48
N HIS A 60 13.07 9.42 17.77
CA HIS A 60 14.32 10.04 18.21
C HIS A 60 15.41 8.96 18.29
N PRO A 61 16.56 9.12 17.62
CA PRO A 61 17.72 8.29 17.89
C PRO A 61 18.24 8.64 19.28
N ALA A 62 17.59 8.12 20.32
CA ALA A 62 18.20 8.05 21.63
C ALA A 62 19.40 7.11 21.49
N THR A 63 20.60 7.60 21.76
CA THR A 63 21.76 6.76 22.07
C THR A 63 21.30 5.71 23.08
N VAL A 64 21.15 4.46 22.64
CA VAL A 64 20.54 3.40 23.45
C VAL A 64 21.56 2.93 24.48
N THR A 65 21.67 3.68 25.57
CA THR A 65 22.07 3.18 26.89
C THR A 65 20.88 3.27 27.85
N ALA A 66 19.66 3.22 27.31
CA ALA A 66 18.45 3.12 28.11
C ALA A 66 18.23 1.65 28.52
N PRO A 67 17.95 1.35 29.80
CA PRO A 67 17.56 0.02 30.21
C PRO A 67 16.38 -0.49 29.37
N ALA A 68 16.36 -1.78 29.07
CA ALA A 68 15.22 -2.39 28.39
C ALA A 68 13.94 -2.05 29.17
N LEU A 69 12.97 -1.45 28.47
CA LEU A 69 11.67 -1.18 29.06
C LEU A 69 11.06 -2.52 29.51
N PRO A 70 10.47 -2.61 30.71
CA PRO A 70 9.77 -3.82 31.12
C PRO A 70 8.67 -4.14 30.11
N ALA A 71 8.45 -5.43 29.84
CA ALA A 71 7.39 -5.85 28.94
C ALA A 71 6.06 -5.24 29.40
N GLY A 72 5.48 -4.36 28.58
CA GLY A 72 4.21 -3.71 28.88
C GLY A 72 3.08 -4.73 28.91
N VAL A 73 2.24 -4.66 29.95
CA VAL A 73 0.96 -5.37 29.99
C VAL A 73 0.02 -4.61 29.05
N LEU A 74 -0.62 -5.32 28.12
CA LEU A 74 -1.66 -4.73 27.28
C LEU A 74 -2.89 -4.52 28.13
N GLU A 75 -3.22 -3.29 28.48
CA GLU A 75 -4.43 -2.97 29.25
C GLU A 75 -5.60 -2.67 28.32
N ASP A 76 -6.79 -3.14 28.68
CA ASP A 76 -8.02 -2.77 27.98
C ASP A 76 -8.47 -1.35 28.36
N SER A 77 -9.55 -0.86 27.74
CA SER A 77 -10.10 0.48 28.04
C SER A 77 -10.66 0.62 29.47
N SER A 78 -10.72 -0.48 30.24
CA SER A 78 -11.08 -0.49 31.67
C SER A 78 -9.87 -0.55 32.61
N GLY A 79 -8.64 -0.53 32.05
CA GLY A 79 -7.40 -0.61 32.81
C GLY A 79 -7.05 -2.01 33.30
N GLN A 80 -7.68 -3.06 32.75
CA GLN A 80 -7.40 -4.44 33.14
C GLN A 80 -6.38 -5.10 32.21
N PRO A 81 -5.45 -5.93 32.73
CA PRO A 81 -4.55 -6.74 31.93
C PRO A 81 -5.31 -7.63 30.93
N SER A 82 -5.11 -7.38 29.64
CA SER A 82 -5.68 -8.13 28.53
C SER A 82 -4.61 -8.98 27.85
N ARG A 83 -4.93 -10.26 27.60
CA ARG A 83 -4.10 -11.13 26.78
C ARG A 83 -4.54 -10.98 25.32
N PRO A 84 -3.62 -10.90 24.34
CA PRO A 84 -4.00 -10.95 22.94
C PRO A 84 -4.84 -12.20 22.68
N ALA A 85 -6.09 -12.02 22.24
CA ALA A 85 -6.93 -13.14 21.85
C ALA A 85 -6.29 -13.85 20.64
N PRO A 86 -6.46 -15.18 20.50
CA PRO A 86 -6.07 -15.88 19.28
C PRO A 86 -6.86 -15.26 18.12
N VAL A 87 -6.15 -14.55 17.24
CA VAL A 87 -6.75 -13.89 16.08
C VAL A 87 -7.24 -15.00 15.14
N GLY A 88 -8.56 -15.16 15.06
CA GLY A 88 -9.21 -16.23 14.30
C GLY A 88 -8.88 -16.18 12.81
N GLY A 89 -8.56 -17.35 12.25
CA GLY A 89 -8.27 -17.54 10.83
C GLY A 89 -9.48 -17.22 9.96
N ALA A 90 -9.29 -16.33 8.99
CA ALA A 90 -10.30 -16.00 8.01
C ALA A 90 -10.47 -17.16 7.02
N SER A 91 -11.67 -17.74 6.98
CA SER A 91 -12.09 -18.70 5.99
C SER A 91 -12.42 -17.97 4.69
N ASP A 92 -11.70 -18.29 3.62
CA ASP A 92 -11.88 -17.70 2.28
C ASP A 92 -13.24 -18.07 1.66
N ARG A 93 -14.28 -17.27 1.93
CA ARG A 93 -15.56 -17.27 1.23
C ARG A 93 -16.07 -15.83 1.04
N TRP A 94 -15.69 -15.21 -0.07
CA TRP A 94 -16.41 -14.08 -0.68
C TRP A 94 -16.36 -14.23 -2.19
#